data_AF-A0A437D7E4-F1
#
_entry.id   AF-A0A437D7E4-F1
#
_cell.length_a   1.000
_cell.length_b   1.000
_cell.length_c   1.000
_cell.angle_alpha   90.00
_cell.angle_beta   90.00
_cell.angle_gamma   90.00
#
_symmetry.space_group_name_H-M   'P 1'
#
loop_
_entity.id
_entity.type
_entity.pdbx_description
1 polymer ?
#
loop_
_entity_poly.entity_id
_entity_poly.type
_entity_poly.pdbx_seq_one_letter_code
_entity_poly.pdbx_strand_id
1 'polypeptide(L)'
;MEAEFLEIDENGSWNAIYQEIRQQSCELPCKIAKLPENKNRNRYRDVSPFDHSRICLQLGENDYINASLITVEEAQRNYILTQGPLPSTCGHFWELVWEQRTRGVVMLNRVIEKGSIKCAQYWPYKEEKDAIFEDTNFKLTLVSEDVKSYYTIRQLELENLSTQETREILHFHYTTWPDFGVPESPASFLNFLFKVRESGCLNSDQGPVVVHCSAGIGRSGTFCLVDTCLLLMSLRKDPSSVRIRDVLLEMRRYRMGLIQTADQLRFSYLAVIEGAKYIKGDVSLQESWKELSNEEDDPPEFTPPPPLPPPRDPYNGKTGRSFFPENVEIIQEMRIPTQG
;
A
#
# COMPACT_ATOMS: atom_id res chain seq x y z
N MET A 1 -21.82 -2.52 -19.01
CA MET A 1 -21.27 -1.80 -17.85
C MET A 1 -22.23 -0.75 -17.30
N GLU A 2 -22.59 0.32 -18.03
CA GLU A 2 -23.54 1.32 -17.49
C GLU A 2 -24.92 0.74 -17.15
N ALA A 3 -25.52 -0.04 -18.06
CA ALA A 3 -26.78 -0.73 -17.80
C ALA A 3 -26.70 -1.70 -16.61
N GLU A 4 -25.62 -2.49 -16.55
CA GLU A 4 -25.34 -3.41 -15.42
C GLU A 4 -25.18 -2.64 -14.10
N PHE A 5 -24.48 -1.50 -14.10
CA PHE A 5 -24.34 -0.64 -12.93
C PHE A 5 -25.71 -0.15 -12.45
N LEU A 6 -26.53 0.42 -13.34
CA LEU A 6 -27.86 0.93 -13.01
C LEU A 6 -28.74 -0.18 -12.44
N GLU A 7 -28.74 -1.36 -13.06
CA GLU A 7 -29.50 -2.51 -12.58
C GLU A 7 -29.08 -2.94 -11.17
N ILE A 8 -27.76 -3.00 -10.89
CA ILE A 8 -27.28 -3.37 -9.55
C ILE A 8 -27.63 -2.29 -8.53
N ASP A 9 -27.53 -1.00 -8.90
CA ASP A 9 -27.77 0.15 -8.03
C ASP A 9 -29.25 0.30 -7.66
N GLU A 10 -30.14 0.22 -8.65
CA GLU A 10 -31.60 0.26 -8.46
C GLU A 10 -32.10 -0.89 -7.59
N ASN A 11 -31.49 -2.07 -7.73
CA ASN A 11 -31.84 -3.24 -6.93
C ASN A 11 -31.14 -3.27 -5.55
N GLY A 12 -30.20 -2.37 -5.27
CA GLY A 12 -29.42 -2.38 -4.02
C GLY A 12 -28.55 -3.65 -3.84
N SER A 13 -28.16 -4.29 -4.94
CA SER A 13 -27.58 -5.64 -4.95
C SER A 13 -26.05 -5.70 -4.82
N TRP A 14 -25.37 -4.58 -4.59
CA TRP A 14 -23.89 -4.51 -4.52
C TRP A 14 -23.27 -5.48 -3.52
N ASN A 15 -23.89 -5.68 -2.36
CA ASN A 15 -23.41 -6.63 -1.37
C ASN A 15 -23.47 -8.08 -1.89
N ALA A 16 -24.55 -8.46 -2.58
CA ALA A 16 -24.69 -9.81 -3.13
C ALA A 16 -23.64 -10.07 -4.21
N ILE A 17 -23.48 -9.13 -5.15
CA ILE A 17 -22.47 -9.21 -6.22
C ILE A 17 -21.06 -9.32 -5.63
N TYR A 18 -20.74 -8.48 -4.63
CA TYR A 18 -19.43 -8.54 -3.97
C TYR A 18 -19.18 -9.88 -3.26
N GLN A 19 -20.19 -10.44 -2.57
CA GLN A 19 -20.04 -11.77 -1.96
C GLN A 19 -19.87 -12.87 -3.00
N GLU A 20 -20.56 -12.80 -4.14
CA GLU A 20 -20.39 -13.76 -5.23
C GLU A 20 -18.95 -13.75 -5.76
N ILE A 21 -18.36 -12.56 -5.97
CA ILE A 21 -16.95 -12.42 -6.38
C ILE A 21 -16.02 -13.03 -5.33
N ARG A 22 -16.29 -12.83 -4.03
CA ARG A 22 -15.51 -13.47 -2.96
C ARG A 22 -15.60 -14.99 -3.02
N GLN A 23 -16.78 -15.55 -3.24
CA GLN A 23 -16.97 -17.00 -3.34
C GLN A 23 -16.29 -17.61 -4.58
N GLN A 24 -16.21 -16.86 -5.67
CA GLN A 24 -15.54 -17.30 -6.90
C GLN A 24 -14.03 -17.05 -6.93
N SER A 25 -13.50 -16.27 -5.98
CA SER A 25 -12.08 -15.99 -5.89
C SER A 25 -11.31 -17.27 -5.54
N CYS A 26 -10.18 -17.51 -6.21
CA CYS A 26 -9.38 -18.69 -5.92
C CYS A 26 -8.68 -18.57 -4.55
N GLU A 27 -8.61 -19.69 -3.84
CA GLU A 27 -7.76 -19.85 -2.67
C GLU A 27 -6.48 -20.57 -3.09
N LEU A 28 -5.37 -19.85 -3.14
CA LEU A 28 -4.06 -20.38 -3.52
C LEU A 28 -3.12 -20.44 -2.30
N PRO A 29 -2.07 -21.27 -2.33
CA PRO A 29 -1.16 -21.43 -1.19
C PRO A 29 -0.41 -20.14 -0.82
N CYS A 30 -0.23 -19.92 0.49
CA CYS A 30 0.59 -18.85 1.09
C CYS A 30 1.61 -19.42 2.09
N LYS A 31 2.21 -20.58 1.79
CA LYS A 31 3.03 -21.34 2.73
C LYS A 31 4.20 -20.52 3.26
N ILE A 32 4.91 -19.80 2.38
CA ILE A 32 6.09 -19.00 2.77
C ILE A 32 5.71 -17.89 3.73
N ALA A 33 4.59 -17.20 3.46
CA ALA A 33 4.08 -16.14 4.30
C ALA A 33 3.66 -16.59 5.71
N LYS A 34 3.32 -17.88 5.88
CA LYS A 34 2.89 -18.46 7.16
C LYS A 34 4.03 -19.10 7.96
N LEU A 35 5.27 -19.11 7.46
CA LEU A 35 6.41 -19.60 8.22
C LEU A 35 6.61 -18.78 9.51
N PRO A 36 7.00 -19.41 10.64
CA PRO A 36 7.16 -18.71 11.92
C PRO A 36 8.10 -17.49 11.86
N GLU A 37 9.21 -17.61 11.11
CA GLU A 37 10.21 -16.56 10.90
C GLU A 37 9.65 -15.34 10.14
N ASN A 38 8.59 -15.51 9.35
CA ASN A 38 7.97 -14.43 8.56
C ASN A 38 6.81 -13.75 9.28
N LYS A 39 6.47 -14.19 10.49
CA LYS A 39 5.34 -13.64 11.27
C LYS A 39 5.48 -12.13 11.51
N ASN A 40 6.68 -11.64 11.80
CA ASN A 40 6.96 -10.23 12.06
C ASN A 40 7.11 -9.38 10.77
N ARG A 41 7.14 -10.01 9.58
CA ARG A 41 7.16 -9.33 8.27
C ARG A 41 5.74 -9.09 7.72
N ASN A 42 4.71 -9.59 8.42
CA ASN A 42 3.31 -9.45 8.04
C ASN A 42 2.58 -8.46 8.94
N ARG A 43 2.00 -7.42 8.36
CA ARG A 43 1.18 -6.43 9.11
C ARG A 43 -0.13 -7.03 9.60
N TYR A 44 -0.76 -7.87 8.78
CA TYR A 44 -2.04 -8.50 9.06
C TYR A 44 -1.92 -10.02 8.89
N ARG A 45 -2.46 -10.78 9.85
CA ARG A 45 -2.37 -12.25 9.86
C ARG A 45 -3.16 -12.89 8.71
N ASP A 46 -4.24 -12.23 8.30
CA ASP A 46 -5.23 -12.66 7.32
C ASP A 46 -4.95 -12.13 5.90
N VAL A 47 -3.89 -11.36 5.70
CA VAL A 47 -3.48 -10.86 4.37
C VAL A 47 -2.06 -11.32 4.06
N SER A 48 -1.92 -12.20 3.08
CA SER A 48 -0.63 -12.79 2.70
C SER A 48 -0.50 -12.88 1.17
N PRO A 49 0.71 -12.75 0.60
CA PRO A 49 0.91 -13.00 -0.81
C PRO A 49 0.76 -14.50 -1.10
N PHE A 50 0.30 -14.86 -2.29
CA PHE A 50 0.36 -16.25 -2.75
C PHE A 50 1.80 -16.63 -3.11
N ASP A 51 2.15 -17.90 -2.92
CA ASP A 51 3.53 -18.38 -3.11
C ASP A 51 4.02 -18.20 -4.56
N HIS A 52 3.13 -18.34 -5.56
CA HIS A 52 3.48 -18.30 -6.98
C HIS A 52 3.68 -16.88 -7.53
N SER A 53 3.15 -15.86 -6.85
CA SER A 53 3.15 -14.46 -7.30
C SER A 53 3.89 -13.53 -6.34
N ARG A 54 4.40 -14.04 -5.22
CA ARG A 54 5.16 -13.22 -4.27
C ARG A 54 6.41 -12.64 -4.91
N ILE A 55 6.82 -11.46 -4.46
CA ILE A 55 8.16 -10.94 -4.73
C ILE A 55 9.16 -11.64 -3.81
N CYS A 56 10.32 -12.00 -4.35
CA CYS A 56 11.45 -12.57 -3.62
C CYS A 56 12.62 -11.58 -3.64
N LEU A 57 13.07 -11.19 -2.45
CA LEU A 57 14.24 -10.31 -2.25
C LEU A 57 15.56 -11.08 -2.48
N GLN A 58 16.65 -10.39 -2.86
CA GLN A 58 17.91 -11.04 -3.25
C GLN A 58 19.10 -10.74 -2.33
N LEU A 59 19.08 -9.69 -1.49
CA LEU A 59 20.25 -9.30 -0.68
C LEU A 59 20.39 -10.09 0.63
N GLY A 60 19.27 -10.49 1.24
CA GLY A 60 19.25 -11.14 2.56
C GLY A 60 19.09 -12.67 2.53
N GLU A 61 19.31 -13.32 3.68
CA GLU A 61 19.07 -14.77 3.85
C GLU A 61 17.58 -15.15 3.74
N ASN A 62 16.69 -14.22 4.09
CA ASN A 62 15.25 -14.39 4.03
C ASN A 62 14.66 -13.52 2.92
N ASP A 63 14.26 -14.17 1.83
CA ASP A 63 13.72 -13.56 0.60
C ASP A 63 12.29 -13.01 0.74
N TYR A 64 11.67 -13.13 1.93
CA TYR A 64 10.25 -12.86 2.10
C TYR A 64 9.96 -11.38 2.31
N ILE A 65 9.03 -10.87 1.49
CA ILE A 65 8.30 -9.62 1.69
C ILE A 65 6.81 -9.84 1.36
N ASN A 66 5.89 -9.19 2.08
CA ASN A 66 4.47 -9.27 1.80
C ASN A 66 4.10 -8.38 0.59
N ALA A 67 4.48 -8.83 -0.60
CA ALA A 67 4.22 -8.18 -1.88
C ALA A 67 3.87 -9.22 -2.93
N SER A 68 3.02 -8.86 -3.90
CA SER A 68 2.62 -9.73 -5.00
C SER A 68 2.77 -9.00 -6.33
N LEU A 69 3.39 -9.66 -7.31
CA LEU A 69 3.37 -9.23 -8.71
C LEU A 69 2.02 -9.62 -9.30
N ILE A 70 1.28 -8.63 -9.77
CA ILE A 70 0.04 -8.81 -10.52
C ILE A 70 0.33 -8.53 -11.99
N THR A 71 0.11 -9.53 -12.82
CA THR A 71 0.30 -9.43 -14.27
C THR A 71 -1.04 -9.51 -14.97
N VAL A 72 -1.35 -8.48 -15.75
CA VAL A 72 -2.49 -8.49 -16.65
C VAL A 72 -1.95 -8.60 -18.07
N GLU A 73 -1.82 -9.84 -18.55
CA GLU A 73 -1.12 -10.17 -19.81
C GLU A 73 -1.69 -9.41 -21.01
N GLU A 74 -3.01 -9.43 -21.19
CA GLU A 74 -3.67 -8.75 -22.30
C GLU A 74 -3.44 -7.23 -22.27
N ALA A 75 -3.40 -6.64 -21.07
CA ALA A 75 -3.16 -5.22 -20.91
C ALA A 75 -1.66 -4.85 -20.98
N GLN A 76 -0.77 -5.86 -21.06
CA GLN A 76 0.68 -5.72 -20.92
C GLN A 76 1.07 -4.83 -19.73
N ARG A 77 0.36 -5.00 -18.61
CA ARG A 77 0.52 -4.17 -17.42
C ARG A 77 0.86 -5.03 -16.21
N ASN A 78 1.89 -4.60 -15.48
CA ASN A 78 2.33 -5.23 -14.24
C ASN A 78 2.24 -4.23 -13.09
N TYR A 79 1.83 -4.72 -11.92
CA TYR A 79 1.82 -3.97 -10.68
C TYR A 79 2.45 -4.81 -9.58
N ILE A 80 3.11 -4.18 -8.61
CA ILE A 80 3.46 -4.83 -7.35
C ILE A 80 2.53 -4.28 -6.27
N LEU A 81 1.65 -5.12 -5.76
CA LEU A 81 0.80 -4.75 -4.61
C LEU A 81 1.42 -5.27 -3.32
N THR A 82 1.66 -4.36 -2.38
CA THR A 82 2.33 -4.66 -1.10
C THR A 82 1.59 -4.03 0.07
N GLN A 83 1.84 -4.54 1.28
CA GLN A 83 1.36 -3.90 2.51
C GLN A 83 2.08 -2.57 2.77
N GLY A 84 1.48 -1.69 3.57
CA GLY A 84 2.20 -0.54 4.11
C GLY A 84 3.37 -1.01 4.99
N PRO A 85 4.62 -0.60 4.71
CA PRO A 85 5.80 -1.10 5.41
C PRO A 85 5.65 -1.05 6.93
N LEU A 86 6.18 -2.07 7.60
CA LEU A 86 6.39 -2.08 9.04
C LEU A 86 7.71 -1.37 9.36
N PRO A 87 7.94 -0.90 10.61
CA PRO A 87 9.22 -0.31 10.97
C PRO A 87 10.42 -1.22 10.64
N SER A 88 10.27 -2.53 10.82
CA SER A 88 11.30 -3.54 10.52
C SER A 88 11.32 -4.00 9.05
N THR A 89 10.52 -3.41 8.17
CA THR A 89 10.47 -3.78 6.75
C THR A 89 10.57 -2.59 5.80
N CYS A 90 10.99 -1.42 6.29
CA CYS A 90 11.25 -0.27 5.42
C CYS A 90 12.46 -0.53 4.51
N GLY A 91 13.55 -1.09 5.02
CA GLY A 91 14.72 -1.48 4.22
C GLY A 91 14.37 -2.49 3.13
N HIS A 92 13.66 -3.56 3.51
CA HIS A 92 13.12 -4.57 2.57
C HIS A 92 12.20 -3.97 1.49
N PHE A 93 11.43 -2.93 1.81
CA PHE A 93 10.57 -2.26 0.83
C PHE A 93 11.39 -1.51 -0.23
N TRP A 94 12.45 -0.81 0.18
CA TRP A 94 13.33 -0.10 -0.76
C TRP A 94 14.25 -1.04 -1.55
N GLU A 95 14.65 -2.18 -0.97
CA GLU A 95 15.26 -3.28 -1.69
C GLU A 95 14.35 -3.77 -2.82
N LEU A 96 13.07 -4.04 -2.53
CA LEU A 96 12.09 -4.40 -3.56
C LEU A 96 12.00 -3.35 -4.67
N VAL A 97 11.88 -2.06 -4.32
CA VAL A 97 11.80 -0.97 -5.30
C VAL A 97 13.04 -0.95 -6.21
N TRP A 98 14.22 -1.15 -5.61
CA TRP A 98 15.49 -1.19 -6.33
C TRP A 98 15.60 -2.40 -7.27
N GLU A 99 15.39 -3.62 -6.76
CA GLU A 99 15.55 -4.86 -7.51
C GLU A 99 14.55 -4.97 -8.66
N GLN A 100 13.32 -4.51 -8.44
CA GLN A 100 12.25 -4.54 -9.44
C GLN A 100 12.33 -3.38 -10.43
N ARG A 101 13.34 -2.51 -10.31
CA ARG A 101 13.54 -1.32 -11.16
C ARG A 101 12.29 -0.43 -11.23
N THR A 102 11.59 -0.33 -10.12
CA THR A 102 10.36 0.45 -10.01
C THR A 102 10.71 1.94 -10.11
N ARG A 103 9.98 2.67 -10.95
CA ARG A 103 10.11 4.13 -11.07
C ARG A 103 9.11 4.91 -10.21
N GLY A 104 7.97 4.29 -9.89
CA GLY A 104 6.88 4.94 -9.17
C GLY A 104 6.35 4.12 -7.99
N VAL A 105 6.08 4.80 -6.88
CA VAL A 105 5.38 4.25 -5.71
C VAL A 105 4.07 5.00 -5.52
N VAL A 106 2.95 4.29 -5.50
CA VAL A 106 1.61 4.83 -5.26
C VAL A 106 1.16 4.43 -3.85
N MET A 107 1.07 5.42 -2.96
CA MET A 107 0.62 5.28 -1.57
C MET A 107 -0.80 5.81 -1.41
N LEU A 108 -1.73 4.93 -1.02
CA LEU A 108 -3.17 5.24 -0.96
C LEU A 108 -3.70 5.34 0.48
N ASN A 109 -2.83 5.53 1.48
CA ASN A 109 -3.22 5.67 2.88
C ASN A 109 -2.39 6.73 3.58
N ARG A 110 -2.88 7.21 4.73
CA ARG A 110 -2.04 8.00 5.66
C ARG A 110 -1.29 7.09 6.62
N VAL A 111 -0.16 7.57 7.14
CA VAL A 111 0.63 6.87 8.18
C VAL A 111 -0.26 6.49 9.37
N ILE A 112 -1.13 7.41 9.78
CA ILE A 112 -2.10 7.23 10.86
C ILE A 112 -3.51 7.46 10.33
N GLU A 113 -4.42 6.52 10.62
CA GLU A 113 -5.84 6.65 10.29
C GLU A 113 -6.66 6.21 11.50
N LYS A 114 -7.65 7.03 11.89
CA LYS A 114 -8.51 6.77 13.07
C LYS A 114 -7.68 6.44 14.33
N GLY A 115 -6.59 7.18 14.55
CA GLY A 115 -5.69 7.02 15.70
C GLY A 115 -4.77 5.79 15.67
N SER A 116 -4.79 4.98 14.61
CA SER A 116 -3.96 3.77 14.49
C SER A 116 -2.88 3.92 13.42
N ILE A 117 -1.67 3.42 13.69
CA ILE A 117 -0.56 3.38 12.72
C ILE A 117 -0.87 2.33 11.64
N LYS A 118 -1.09 2.79 10.41
CA LYS A 118 -1.43 1.97 9.25
C LYS A 118 -0.26 1.67 8.33
N CYS A 119 0.80 2.46 8.42
CA CYS A 119 2.04 2.36 7.66
C CYS A 119 3.16 2.99 8.48
N ALA A 120 4.39 2.48 8.38
CA ALA A 120 5.54 3.19 8.92
C ALA A 120 5.81 4.47 8.10
N GLN A 121 6.50 5.44 8.71
CA GLN A 121 7.14 6.51 7.96
C GLN A 121 8.36 5.90 7.25
N TYR A 122 8.20 5.50 5.99
CA TYR A 122 9.24 4.79 5.24
C TYR A 122 9.99 5.70 4.24
N TRP A 123 9.66 7.00 4.22
CA TRP A 123 10.34 8.04 3.47
C TRP A 123 10.76 9.16 4.43
N PRO A 124 11.82 9.95 4.12
CA PRO A 124 12.30 11.00 5.00
C PRO A 124 11.25 12.09 5.23
N TYR A 125 11.27 12.66 6.44
CA TYR A 125 10.58 13.91 6.72
C TYR A 125 11.29 15.08 6.02
N LYS A 126 10.56 16.18 5.81
CA LYS A 126 11.07 17.37 5.11
C LYS A 126 12.26 18.01 5.85
N GLU A 127 12.27 17.88 7.17
CA GLU A 127 13.29 18.43 8.07
C GLU A 127 14.59 17.62 8.05
N GLU A 128 14.49 16.29 7.96
CA GLU A 128 15.63 15.37 7.99
C GLU A 128 16.26 15.19 6.60
N LYS A 129 15.45 15.31 5.54
CA LYS A 129 15.78 15.12 4.11
C LYS A 129 16.26 13.72 3.72
N ASP A 130 17.00 13.04 4.57
CA ASP A 130 17.59 11.72 4.31
C ASP A 130 17.05 10.66 5.27
N ALA A 131 16.89 9.44 4.76
CA ALA A 131 16.62 8.24 5.54
C ALA A 131 17.60 7.13 5.12
N ILE A 132 18.27 6.51 6.09
CA ILE A 132 19.22 5.41 5.86
C ILE A 132 18.62 4.11 6.37
N PHE A 133 18.64 3.09 5.52
CA PHE A 133 18.21 1.72 5.83
C PHE A 133 19.44 0.81 5.89
N GLU A 134 20.04 0.71 7.08
CA GLU A 134 21.30 -0.01 7.31
C GLU A 134 21.18 -1.52 7.02
N ASP A 135 19.99 -2.11 7.23
CA ASP A 135 19.73 -3.53 7.01
C ASP A 135 19.85 -3.94 5.53
N THR A 136 19.55 -3.02 4.61
CA THR A 136 19.60 -3.26 3.16
C THR A 136 20.58 -2.36 2.41
N ASN A 137 21.34 -1.51 3.11
CA ASN A 137 22.33 -0.57 2.57
C ASN A 137 21.75 0.38 1.51
N PHE A 138 20.56 0.94 1.77
CA PHE A 138 19.96 1.98 0.94
C PHE A 138 19.89 3.31 1.68
N LYS A 139 20.10 4.40 0.95
CA LYS A 139 19.80 5.76 1.39
C LYS A 139 18.70 6.33 0.51
N LEU A 140 17.76 7.03 1.11
CA LEU A 140 16.68 7.70 0.42
C LEU A 140 16.69 9.18 0.77
N THR A 141 16.74 10.04 -0.24
CA THR A 141 16.78 11.50 -0.09
C THR A 141 15.54 12.13 -0.71
N LEU A 142 14.89 13.05 0.02
CA LEU A 142 13.82 13.88 -0.52
C LEU A 142 14.41 15.01 -1.38
N VAL A 143 14.10 14.98 -2.67
CA VAL A 143 14.55 16.00 -3.63
C VAL A 143 13.56 17.16 -3.71
N SER A 144 12.28 16.83 -3.92
CA SER A 144 11.21 17.82 -4.02
C SER A 144 9.86 17.25 -3.60
N GLU A 145 8.92 18.13 -3.24
CA GLU A 145 7.56 17.79 -2.84
C GLU A 145 6.59 18.83 -3.42
N ASP A 146 5.57 18.37 -4.14
CA ASP A 146 4.44 19.15 -4.63
C ASP A 146 3.17 18.70 -3.87
N VAL A 147 2.67 19.56 -2.98
CA VAL A 147 1.53 19.29 -2.11
C VAL A 147 0.27 19.89 -2.74
N LYS A 148 -0.74 19.05 -2.96
CA LYS A 148 -2.07 19.41 -3.44
C LYS A 148 -3.12 19.09 -2.39
N SER A 149 -4.36 19.51 -2.61
CA SER A 149 -5.42 19.38 -1.61
C SER A 149 -5.70 17.94 -1.16
N TYR A 150 -5.65 16.96 -2.08
CA TYR A 150 -5.94 15.54 -1.79
C TYR A 150 -4.82 14.56 -2.14
N TYR A 151 -3.69 15.05 -2.65
CA TYR A 151 -2.53 14.24 -2.92
C TYR A 151 -1.22 15.02 -2.78
N THR A 152 -0.12 14.30 -2.74
CA THR A 152 1.22 14.87 -2.74
C THR A 152 2.10 14.06 -3.67
N ILE A 153 2.89 14.72 -4.52
CA ILE A 153 3.89 14.05 -5.35
C ILE A 153 5.27 14.42 -4.81
N ARG A 154 6.10 13.42 -4.51
CA ARG A 154 7.49 13.63 -4.13
C ARG A 154 8.42 13.06 -5.18
N GLN A 155 9.52 13.75 -5.40
CA GLN A 155 10.68 13.21 -6.08
C GLN A 155 11.67 12.76 -5.02
N LEU A 156 12.05 11.50 -5.09
CA LEU A 156 12.99 10.87 -4.17
C LEU A 156 14.20 10.39 -4.96
N GLU A 157 15.37 10.45 -4.35
CA GLU A 157 16.58 9.79 -4.85
C GLU A 157 16.85 8.58 -3.98
N LEU A 158 16.83 7.39 -4.58
CA LEU A 158 17.20 6.13 -3.94
C LEU A 158 18.63 5.78 -4.34
N GLU A 159 19.54 5.72 -3.38
CA GLU A 159 20.94 5.36 -3.55
C GLU A 159 21.20 3.97 -2.97
N ASN A 160 21.82 3.10 -3.77
CA ASN A 160 22.42 1.86 -3.28
C ASN A 160 23.81 2.17 -2.72
N LEU A 161 23.98 2.15 -1.40
CA LEU A 161 25.23 2.53 -0.76
C LEU A 161 26.38 1.56 -1.06
N SER A 162 26.06 0.32 -1.47
CA SER A 162 27.07 -0.68 -1.84
C SER A 162 27.68 -0.42 -3.21
N THR A 163 26.89 0.13 -4.15
CA THR A 163 27.33 0.37 -5.54
C THR A 163 27.50 1.85 -5.89
N GLN A 164 26.97 2.75 -5.05
CA GLN A 164 26.89 4.20 -5.28
C GLN A 164 26.03 4.58 -6.50
N GLU A 165 25.24 3.65 -7.04
CA GLU A 165 24.25 3.94 -8.09
C GLU A 165 23.04 4.63 -7.46
N THR A 166 22.52 5.67 -8.14
CA THR A 166 21.32 6.38 -7.73
C THR A 166 20.20 6.23 -8.76
N ARG A 167 18.96 6.28 -8.29
CA ARG A 167 17.75 6.27 -9.13
C ARG A 167 16.73 7.25 -8.61
N GLU A 168 16.07 7.95 -9.53
CA GLU A 168 14.91 8.76 -9.22
C GLU A 168 13.68 7.87 -9.03
N ILE A 169 12.94 8.11 -7.94
CA ILE A 169 11.66 7.48 -7.64
C ILE A 169 10.60 8.57 -7.46
N LEU A 170 9.48 8.44 -8.17
CA LEU A 170 8.31 9.28 -7.95
C LEU A 170 7.38 8.63 -6.92
N HIS A 171 7.03 9.38 -5.87
CA HIS A 171 6.13 8.94 -4.81
C HIS A 171 4.81 9.70 -4.91
N PHE A 172 3.74 9.00 -5.26
CA PHE A 172 2.39 9.53 -5.40
C PHE A 172 1.58 9.17 -4.17
N HIS A 173 1.26 10.14 -3.33
CA HIS A 173 0.58 9.93 -2.06
C HIS A 173 -0.83 10.51 -2.09
N TYR A 174 -1.86 9.66 -2.21
CA TYR A 174 -3.26 10.07 -2.05
C TYR A 174 -3.60 10.19 -0.56
N THR A 175 -3.91 11.40 -0.09
CA THR A 175 -3.96 11.72 1.35
C THR A 175 -5.37 11.69 1.95
N THR A 176 -6.41 11.83 1.13
CA THR A 176 -7.81 11.96 1.61
C THR A 176 -8.66 10.71 1.44
N TRP A 177 -8.11 9.57 1.03
CA TRP A 177 -8.88 8.33 0.89
C TRP A 177 -9.09 7.65 2.26
N PRO A 178 -10.34 7.58 2.78
CA PRO A 178 -10.61 6.96 4.08
C PRO A 178 -10.46 5.43 4.05
N ASP A 179 -9.98 4.85 5.16
CA ASP A 179 -9.89 3.39 5.33
C ASP A 179 -11.28 2.73 5.27
N PHE A 180 -11.41 1.66 4.49
CA PHE A 180 -12.67 0.97 4.12
C PHE A 180 -13.72 1.82 3.40
N GLY A 181 -13.44 3.10 3.14
CA GLY A 181 -14.30 3.95 2.34
C GLY A 181 -13.84 4.03 0.88
N VAL A 182 -14.36 5.05 0.21
CA VAL A 182 -14.09 5.39 -1.19
C VAL A 182 -13.64 6.85 -1.28
N PRO A 183 -12.97 7.26 -2.36
CA PRO A 183 -12.72 8.67 -2.64
C PRO A 183 -14.03 9.46 -2.70
N GLU A 184 -13.95 10.76 -2.41
CA GLU A 184 -15.13 11.64 -2.38
C GLU A 184 -15.83 11.71 -3.74
N SER A 185 -15.06 11.69 -4.84
CA SER A 185 -15.58 11.70 -6.18
C SER A 185 -14.73 10.85 -7.14
N PRO A 186 -15.32 10.29 -8.21
CA PRO A 186 -14.54 9.70 -9.29
C PRO A 186 -13.56 10.68 -9.95
N ALA A 187 -13.89 11.97 -9.99
CA ALA A 187 -13.05 13.01 -10.61
C ALA A 187 -11.69 13.16 -9.92
N SER A 188 -11.65 13.26 -8.58
CA SER A 188 -10.39 13.35 -7.81
C SER A 188 -9.53 12.09 -7.97
N PHE A 189 -10.16 10.92 -7.92
CA PHE A 189 -9.48 9.65 -8.16
C PHE A 189 -8.90 9.55 -9.58
N LEU A 190 -9.70 9.89 -10.59
CA LEU A 190 -9.26 9.81 -11.99
C LEU A 190 -8.16 10.83 -12.27
N ASN A 191 -8.29 12.08 -11.82
CA ASN A 191 -7.22 13.07 -11.97
C ASN A 191 -5.90 12.56 -11.38
N PHE A 192 -5.91 12.01 -10.16
CA PHE A 192 -4.72 11.39 -9.57
C PHE A 192 -4.18 10.20 -10.37
N LEU A 193 -5.04 9.27 -10.82
CA LEU A 193 -4.63 8.15 -11.67
C LEU A 193 -3.95 8.64 -12.96
N PHE A 194 -4.49 9.68 -13.59
CA PHE A 194 -3.93 10.26 -14.79
C PHE A 194 -2.59 10.96 -14.52
N LYS A 195 -2.38 11.63 -13.37
CA LYS A 195 -1.04 12.11 -12.97
C LYS A 195 -0.02 10.98 -12.90
N VAL A 196 -0.40 9.82 -12.35
CA VAL A 196 0.48 8.64 -12.32
C VAL A 196 0.77 8.13 -13.75
N ARG A 197 -0.24 8.09 -14.64
CA ARG A 197 -0.04 7.69 -16.05
C ARG A 197 0.88 8.64 -16.81
N GLU A 198 0.65 9.94 -16.68
CA GLU A 198 1.41 10.99 -17.38
C GLU A 198 2.89 11.03 -16.98
N SER A 199 3.21 10.63 -15.75
CA SER A 199 4.60 10.51 -15.28
C SER A 199 5.42 9.44 -16.02
N GLY A 200 4.76 8.53 -16.73
CA GLY A 200 5.40 7.38 -17.39
C GLY A 200 5.79 6.23 -16.45
N CYS A 201 5.52 6.33 -15.14
CA CYS A 201 5.84 5.27 -14.17
C CYS A 201 5.08 3.96 -14.42
N LEU A 202 3.99 3.99 -15.16
CA LEU A 202 3.22 2.81 -15.50
C LEU A 202 3.74 2.12 -16.78
N ASN A 203 4.55 2.79 -17.62
CA ASN A 203 4.91 2.32 -18.96
C ASN A 203 5.65 0.98 -18.95
N SER A 204 5.54 0.23 -20.05
CA SER A 204 6.09 -1.13 -20.18
C SER A 204 7.62 -1.18 -20.27
N ASP A 205 8.29 -0.06 -20.52
CA ASP A 205 9.75 0.08 -20.50
C ASP A 205 10.32 0.29 -19.09
N GLN A 206 9.45 0.42 -18.08
CA GLN A 206 9.82 0.57 -16.67
C GLN A 206 9.55 -0.72 -15.89
N GLY A 207 10.18 -0.86 -14.72
CA GLY A 207 9.77 -1.89 -13.77
C GLY A 207 8.33 -1.67 -13.26
N PRO A 208 7.64 -2.71 -12.74
CA PRO A 208 6.27 -2.58 -12.27
C PRO A 208 6.14 -1.47 -11.21
N VAL A 209 5.08 -0.67 -11.30
CA VAL A 209 4.77 0.33 -10.26
C VAL A 209 4.45 -0.40 -8.95
N VAL A 210 4.93 0.13 -7.82
CA VAL A 210 4.57 -0.38 -6.49
C VAL A 210 3.34 0.37 -6.00
N VAL A 211 2.26 -0.35 -5.69
CA VAL A 211 1.02 0.22 -5.18
C VAL A 211 0.74 -0.34 -3.80
N HIS A 212 0.52 0.52 -2.80
CA HIS A 212 0.19 0.08 -1.47
C HIS A 212 -0.86 0.95 -0.79
N CYS A 213 -1.48 0.37 0.22
CA CYS A 213 -2.24 1.09 1.23
C CYS A 213 -1.77 0.56 2.59
N SER A 214 -2.67 0.28 3.54
CA SER A 214 -2.26 -0.43 4.76
C SER A 214 -2.04 -1.93 4.52
N ALA A 215 -3.03 -2.64 3.98
CA ALA A 215 -2.94 -4.08 3.71
C ALA A 215 -2.50 -4.41 2.27
N GLY A 216 -2.58 -3.43 1.36
CA GLY A 216 -2.25 -3.62 -0.06
C GLY A 216 -3.29 -4.40 -0.85
N ILE A 217 -4.57 -4.33 -0.46
CA ILE A 217 -5.64 -5.11 -1.12
C ILE A 217 -6.91 -4.29 -1.44
N GLY A 218 -7.46 -3.52 -0.49
CA GLY A 218 -8.69 -2.73 -0.73
C GLY A 218 -8.48 -1.59 -1.73
N ARG A 219 -7.93 -0.47 -1.24
CA ARG A 219 -7.64 0.74 -2.04
C ARG A 219 -6.71 0.45 -3.22
N SER A 220 -5.66 -0.34 -2.99
CA SER A 220 -4.72 -0.77 -4.05
C SER A 220 -5.41 -1.60 -5.13
N GLY A 221 -6.33 -2.50 -4.74
CA GLY A 221 -7.13 -3.28 -5.68
C GLY A 221 -8.04 -2.38 -6.54
N THR A 222 -8.71 -1.39 -5.92
CA THR A 222 -9.51 -0.40 -6.66
C THR A 222 -8.65 0.38 -7.65
N PHE A 223 -7.49 0.88 -7.24
CA PHE A 223 -6.59 1.64 -8.11
C PHE A 223 -6.20 0.85 -9.36
N CYS A 224 -5.65 -0.35 -9.16
CA CYS A 224 -5.17 -1.19 -10.26
C CYS A 224 -6.31 -1.73 -11.13
N LEU A 225 -7.48 -2.04 -10.56
CA LEU A 225 -8.64 -2.51 -11.32
C LEU A 225 -9.14 -1.42 -12.28
N VAL A 226 -9.30 -0.18 -11.78
CA VAL A 226 -9.78 0.92 -12.63
C VAL A 226 -8.77 1.21 -13.74
N ASP A 227 -7.48 1.30 -13.41
CA ASP A 227 -6.40 1.49 -14.39
C ASP A 227 -6.43 0.40 -15.47
N THR A 228 -6.48 -0.87 -15.07
CA THR A 228 -6.51 -2.02 -15.98
C THR A 228 -7.74 -1.99 -16.89
N CYS A 229 -8.93 -1.77 -16.32
CA CYS A 229 -10.17 -1.72 -17.11
C CYS A 229 -10.12 -0.62 -18.17
N LEU A 230 -9.69 0.60 -17.79
CA LEU A 230 -9.54 1.71 -18.72
C LEU A 230 -8.51 1.39 -19.82
N LEU A 231 -7.40 0.74 -19.48
CA LEU A 231 -6.40 0.33 -20.46
C LEU A 231 -6.94 -0.71 -21.45
N LEU A 232 -7.63 -1.75 -20.96
CA LEU A 232 -8.26 -2.77 -21.80
C LEU A 232 -9.31 -2.16 -22.75
N MET A 233 -10.10 -1.20 -22.28
CA MET A 233 -11.07 -0.49 -23.13
C MET A 233 -10.37 0.26 -24.26
N SER A 234 -9.26 0.93 -23.97
CA SER A 234 -8.45 1.63 -24.97
C SER A 234 -7.84 0.66 -25.99
N LEU A 235 -7.26 -0.45 -25.53
CA LEU A 235 -6.65 -1.48 -26.38
C LEU A 235 -7.67 -2.15 -27.31
N ARG A 236 -8.83 -2.52 -26.77
CA ARG A 236 -9.90 -3.20 -27.52
C ARG A 236 -10.71 -2.25 -28.40
N LYS A 237 -10.60 -0.93 -28.18
CA LYS A 237 -11.41 0.12 -28.83
C LYS A 237 -12.92 -0.07 -28.68
N ASP A 238 -13.34 -0.81 -27.66
CA ASP A 238 -14.74 -1.08 -27.36
C ASP A 238 -14.93 -1.18 -25.83
N PRO A 239 -15.48 -0.13 -25.19
CA PRO A 239 -15.77 -0.14 -23.76
C PRO A 239 -16.74 -1.24 -23.32
N SER A 240 -17.62 -1.71 -24.22
CA SER A 240 -18.62 -2.74 -23.87
C SER A 240 -18.00 -4.13 -23.71
N SER A 241 -16.80 -4.34 -24.25
CA SER A 241 -16.08 -5.61 -24.18
C SER A 241 -15.46 -5.91 -22.80
N VAL A 242 -15.30 -4.90 -21.94
CA VAL A 242 -14.62 -5.04 -20.64
C VAL A 242 -15.63 -5.32 -19.53
N ARG A 243 -15.53 -6.50 -18.92
CA ARG A 243 -16.31 -6.90 -17.74
C ARG A 243 -15.46 -6.72 -16.48
N ILE A 244 -15.78 -5.71 -15.66
CA ILE A 244 -15.00 -5.34 -14.46
C ILE A 244 -14.84 -6.54 -13.50
N ARG A 245 -15.92 -7.30 -13.32
CA ARG A 245 -15.93 -8.49 -12.47
C ARG A 245 -14.88 -9.53 -12.89
N ASP A 246 -14.76 -9.82 -14.17
CA ASP A 246 -13.80 -10.80 -14.68
C ASP A 246 -12.38 -10.34 -14.48
N VAL A 247 -12.11 -9.06 -14.77
CA VAL A 247 -10.78 -8.45 -14.55
C VAL A 247 -10.41 -8.54 -13.07
N LEU A 248 -11.34 -8.25 -12.16
CA LEU A 248 -11.11 -8.37 -10.73
C LEU A 248 -10.83 -9.82 -10.29
N LEU A 249 -11.61 -10.79 -10.79
CA LEU A 249 -11.40 -12.22 -10.51
C LEU A 249 -10.02 -12.67 -11.00
N GLU A 250 -9.60 -12.23 -12.19
CA GLU A 250 -8.28 -12.52 -12.73
C GLU A 250 -7.17 -11.92 -11.87
N MET A 251 -7.27 -10.63 -11.51
CA MET A 251 -6.28 -9.99 -10.63
C MET A 251 -6.22 -10.66 -9.25
N ARG A 252 -7.36 -11.16 -8.72
CA ARG A 252 -7.42 -11.91 -7.46
C ARG A 252 -6.72 -13.26 -7.52
N ARG A 253 -6.31 -13.75 -8.70
CA ARG A 253 -5.42 -14.92 -8.82
C ARG A 253 -4.00 -14.62 -8.39
N TYR A 254 -3.58 -13.36 -8.40
CA TYR A 254 -2.23 -12.96 -8.02
C TYR A 254 -2.14 -12.48 -6.57
N ARG A 255 -3.20 -11.87 -6.04
CA ARG A 255 -3.24 -11.43 -4.64
C ARG A 255 -4.65 -11.55 -4.10
N MET A 256 -4.78 -12.15 -2.92
CA MET A 256 -6.07 -12.32 -2.26
C MET A 256 -6.78 -10.98 -1.97
N GLY A 257 -8.11 -11.02 -1.94
CA GLY A 257 -8.91 -9.98 -1.28
C GLY A 257 -8.85 -8.58 -1.89
N LEU A 258 -8.40 -8.44 -3.15
CA LEU A 258 -8.42 -7.14 -3.85
C LEU A 258 -9.84 -6.57 -3.87
N ILE A 259 -10.01 -5.30 -3.50
CA ILE A 259 -11.32 -4.68 -3.20
C ILE A 259 -11.97 -5.36 -1.98
N GLN A 260 -12.14 -4.60 -0.88
CA GLN A 260 -12.54 -5.14 0.42
C GLN A 260 -14.01 -4.88 0.78
N THR A 261 -14.69 -3.97 0.08
CA THR A 261 -16.09 -3.62 0.36
C THR A 261 -16.92 -3.56 -0.93
N ALA A 262 -18.23 -3.74 -0.79
CA ALA A 262 -19.18 -3.54 -1.89
C ALA A 262 -19.13 -2.10 -2.43
N ASP A 263 -18.93 -1.11 -1.54
CA ASP A 263 -18.79 0.29 -1.93
C ASP A 263 -17.53 0.55 -2.77
N GLN A 264 -16.40 -0.11 -2.47
CA GLN A 264 -15.20 -0.03 -3.31
C GLN A 264 -15.41 -0.66 -4.68
N LEU A 265 -16.19 -1.75 -4.76
CA LEU A 265 -16.58 -2.34 -6.04
C LEU A 265 -17.47 -1.39 -6.83
N ARG A 266 -18.52 -0.85 -6.21
CA ARG A 266 -19.41 0.16 -6.79
C ARG A 266 -18.65 1.38 -7.29
N PHE A 267 -17.72 1.90 -6.48
CA PHE A 267 -16.87 3.03 -6.85
C PHE A 267 -15.96 2.69 -8.05
N SER A 268 -15.45 1.46 -8.13
CA SER A 268 -14.65 1.02 -9.28
C SER A 268 -15.47 1.09 -10.58
N TYR A 269 -16.75 0.69 -10.54
CA TYR A 269 -17.65 0.86 -11.70
C TYR A 269 -17.85 2.34 -12.05
N LEU A 270 -18.14 3.19 -11.06
CA LEU A 270 -18.30 4.64 -11.29
C LEU A 270 -17.06 5.26 -11.93
N ALA A 271 -15.87 4.96 -11.41
CA ALA A 271 -14.62 5.48 -11.94
C ALA A 271 -14.30 4.97 -13.35
N VAL A 272 -14.58 3.69 -13.65
CA VAL A 272 -14.39 3.15 -15.00
C VAL A 272 -15.40 3.75 -15.99
N ILE A 273 -16.66 3.89 -15.61
CA ILE A 273 -17.71 4.51 -16.45
C ILE A 273 -17.34 5.97 -16.77
N GLU A 274 -16.94 6.74 -15.75
CA GLU A 274 -16.54 8.13 -15.91
C GLU A 274 -15.26 8.24 -16.76
N GLY A 275 -14.24 7.42 -16.46
CA GLY A 275 -12.99 7.41 -17.22
C GLY A 275 -13.15 6.94 -18.67
N ALA A 276 -14.14 6.10 -18.97
CA ALA A 276 -14.41 5.64 -20.34
C ALA A 276 -14.88 6.77 -21.25
N LYS A 277 -15.47 7.85 -20.71
CA LYS A 277 -15.86 9.04 -21.49
C LYS A 277 -14.63 9.74 -22.07
N TYR A 278 -13.55 9.84 -21.30
CA TYR A 278 -12.27 10.40 -21.76
C TYR A 278 -11.66 9.56 -22.89
N ILE A 279 -11.68 8.23 -22.76
CA ILE A 279 -11.15 7.31 -23.80
C ILE A 279 -11.89 7.45 -25.13
N LYS A 280 -13.19 7.80 -25.09
CA LYS A 280 -14.01 8.03 -26.29
C LYS A 280 -13.69 9.35 -27.02
N GLY A 281 -12.66 10.08 -26.58
CA GLY A 281 -12.14 11.28 -27.26
C GLY A 281 -12.56 12.60 -26.63
N ASP A 282 -13.23 12.58 -25.47
CA ASP A 282 -13.54 13.79 -24.72
C ASP A 282 -12.36 14.22 -23.84
N VAL A 283 -11.34 14.78 -24.50
CA VAL A 283 -10.13 15.30 -23.85
C VAL A 283 -10.40 16.47 -22.90
N SER A 284 -11.55 17.15 -23.04
CA SER A 284 -11.95 18.25 -22.14
C SER A 284 -12.24 17.77 -20.71
N LEU A 285 -12.51 16.48 -20.53
CA LEU A 285 -12.80 15.90 -19.22
C LEU A 285 -11.61 15.92 -18.27
N GLN A 286 -10.37 15.92 -18.78
CA GLN A 286 -9.21 15.98 -17.91
C GLN A 286 -9.08 17.33 -17.22
N GLU A 287 -9.29 18.43 -17.96
CA GLU A 287 -9.36 19.78 -17.38
C GLU A 287 -10.55 19.87 -16.42
N SER A 288 -11.71 19.30 -16.81
CA SER A 288 -12.89 19.25 -15.95
C SER A 288 -12.65 18.47 -14.65
N TRP A 289 -11.98 17.32 -14.66
CA TRP A 289 -11.67 16.57 -13.44
C TRP A 289 -10.67 17.31 -12.56
N LYS A 290 -9.69 17.99 -13.16
CA LYS A 290 -8.79 18.86 -12.40
C LYS A 290 -9.58 19.93 -11.66
N GLU A 291 -10.47 20.64 -12.34
CA GLU A 291 -11.35 21.65 -11.73
C GLU A 291 -12.27 21.05 -10.66
N LEU A 292 -13.00 19.99 -10.98
CA LEU A 292 -13.95 19.32 -10.06
C LEU A 292 -13.28 18.64 -8.87
N SER A 293 -11.98 18.37 -8.96
CA SER A 293 -11.22 17.79 -7.86
C SER A 293 -10.74 18.81 -6.83
N ASN A 294 -10.84 20.11 -7.16
CA ASN A 294 -10.32 21.20 -6.35
C ASN A 294 -8.86 20.97 -5.92
N GLU A 295 -7.99 20.51 -6.83
CA GLU A 295 -6.62 20.10 -6.47
C GLU A 295 -5.75 21.26 -5.93
N GLU A 296 -6.10 22.49 -6.27
CA GLU A 296 -5.39 23.71 -5.86
C GLU A 296 -5.93 24.33 -4.56
N ASP A 297 -6.94 23.72 -3.93
CA ASP A 297 -7.40 24.13 -2.60
C ASP A 297 -6.35 23.81 -1.52
N ASP A 298 -6.49 24.43 -0.34
CA ASP A 298 -5.63 24.12 0.80
C ASP A 298 -5.78 22.65 1.23
N PRO A 299 -4.67 21.94 1.49
CA PRO A 299 -4.73 20.58 1.99
C PRO A 299 -5.38 20.55 3.39
N PRO A 300 -6.16 19.51 3.72
CA PRO A 300 -6.79 19.40 5.02
C PRO A 300 -5.74 19.29 6.13
N GLU A 301 -5.94 20.01 7.23
CA GLU A 301 -5.10 19.88 8.42
C GLU A 301 -5.26 18.49 9.03
N PHE A 302 -4.19 17.70 8.98
CA PHE A 302 -4.07 16.47 9.74
C PHE A 302 -3.17 16.75 10.94
N THR A 303 -3.68 16.53 12.16
CA THR A 303 -2.85 16.66 13.36
C THR A 303 -1.65 15.70 13.25
N PRO A 304 -0.41 16.23 13.22
CA PRO A 304 0.76 15.36 13.15
C PRO A 304 0.87 14.53 14.43
N PRO A 305 1.46 13.32 14.36
CA PRO A 305 1.75 12.56 15.56
C PRO A 305 2.68 13.35 16.49
N PRO A 306 2.54 13.17 17.82
CA PRO A 306 3.57 13.65 18.74
C PRO A 306 4.92 13.01 18.36
N PRO A 307 6.04 13.76 18.50
CA PRO A 307 7.36 13.24 18.17
C PRO A 307 7.65 11.94 18.91
N LEU A 308 8.34 11.02 18.24
CA LEU A 308 8.80 9.78 18.86
C LEU A 308 9.68 10.14 20.07
N PRO A 309 9.51 9.47 21.22
CA PRO A 309 10.41 9.68 22.35
C PRO A 309 11.84 9.33 21.93
N PRO A 310 12.85 10.08 22.42
CA PRO A 310 14.25 9.81 22.09
C PRO A 310 14.60 8.35 22.43
N PRO A 311 15.51 7.72 21.65
CA PRO A 311 15.99 6.38 21.96
C PRO A 311 16.44 6.34 23.42
N ARG A 312 15.87 5.44 24.21
CA ARG A 312 16.36 5.23 25.58
C ARG A 312 17.76 4.66 25.47
N ASP A 313 18.75 5.40 25.97
CA ASP A 313 20.09 4.87 26.18
C ASP A 313 19.99 3.52 26.92
N PRO A 314 20.72 2.48 26.47
CA PRO A 314 20.82 1.26 27.24
C PRO A 314 21.54 1.60 28.54
N TYR A 315 20.76 1.65 29.63
CA TYR A 315 21.15 2.02 30.98
C TYR A 315 22.59 1.63 31.33
N ASN A 316 23.41 2.66 31.57
CA ASN A 316 24.53 2.60 32.50
C ASN A 316 23.97 2.26 33.89
N GLY A 317 24.22 1.04 34.35
CA GLY A 317 23.91 0.65 35.72
C GLY A 317 24.78 1.39 36.72
N LYS A 318 24.14 2.01 37.72
CA LYS A 318 24.66 2.15 39.10
C LYS A 318 23.54 2.55 40.07
N THR A 319 23.08 1.55 40.82
CA THR A 319 22.74 1.55 42.26
C THR A 319 22.03 2.75 42.90
N GLY A 320 20.86 2.51 43.51
CA GLY A 320 20.43 3.29 44.67
C GLY A 320 18.94 3.23 45.06
N ARG A 321 18.64 2.41 46.08
CA ARG A 321 17.51 2.47 47.04
C ARG A 321 16.14 1.90 46.62
N SER A 322 15.85 0.73 47.21
CA SER A 322 14.53 0.10 47.33
C SER A 322 13.61 0.91 48.25
N PHE A 323 12.36 1.09 47.84
CA PHE A 323 11.29 1.72 48.62
C PHE A 323 10.14 0.73 48.82
N PHE A 324 10.30 -0.29 49.66
CA PHE A 324 9.16 -0.97 50.30
C PHE A 324 9.61 -1.52 51.67
N PRO A 325 8.82 -1.30 52.75
CA PRO A 325 9.22 -1.64 54.12
C PRO A 325 8.95 -3.10 54.49
N GLU A 326 9.88 -3.68 55.26
CA GLU A 326 9.77 -4.97 55.93
C GLU A 326 8.84 -4.89 57.15
N ASN A 327 8.00 -5.92 57.34
CA ASN A 327 7.75 -6.62 58.61
C ASN A 327 6.51 -7.53 58.51
N VAL A 328 6.72 -8.86 58.52
CA VAL A 328 5.93 -9.78 59.34
C VAL A 328 6.85 -10.87 59.85
N GLU A 329 6.76 -11.08 61.17
CA GLU A 329 7.59 -11.88 62.05
C GLU A 329 7.49 -13.41 61.85
N ILE A 330 8.66 -14.05 61.95
CA ILE A 330 9.03 -15.13 62.89
C ILE A 330 8.05 -16.30 63.09
N ILE A 331 8.55 -17.53 62.87
CA ILE A 331 8.58 -18.62 63.86
C ILE A 331 9.78 -19.54 63.54
N GLN A 332 10.63 -19.71 64.56
CA GLN A 332 11.70 -20.70 64.75
C GLN A 332 11.12 -22.12 64.57
N GLU A 333 11.80 -23.21 64.22
CA GLU A 333 13.03 -23.85 64.71
C GLU A 333 12.90 -25.27 64.09
N MET A 334 13.89 -25.94 63.49
CA MET A 334 14.93 -26.73 64.14
C MET A 334 15.72 -27.52 63.06
N ARG A 335 17.04 -27.33 63.07
CA ARG A 335 18.16 -28.29 62.88
C ARG A 335 17.94 -29.61 62.08
N ILE A 336 18.55 -29.68 60.89
CA ILE A 336 19.83 -30.42 60.51
C ILE A 336 20.03 -31.85 61.10
N PRO A 337 20.71 -32.85 60.46
CA PRO A 337 21.47 -32.91 59.18
C PRO A 337 21.19 -34.12 58.25
N THR A 338 21.84 -34.04 57.08
CA THR A 338 22.24 -35.12 56.15
C THR A 338 22.72 -36.44 56.78
N GLN A 339 22.28 -37.59 56.25
CA GLN A 339 23.08 -38.57 55.49
C GLN A 339 22.25 -39.83 55.16
N GLY A 340 22.44 -40.37 53.95
CA GLY A 340 21.84 -41.60 53.44
C GLY A 340 21.88 -41.65 51.93
#